data_AF-A0A952DM35-F1
#
_entry.id   AF-A0A952DM35-F1
#
_cell.length_a   1.000
_cell.length_b   1.000
_cell.length_c   1.000
_cell.angle_alpha   90.00
_cell.angle_beta   90.00
_cell.angle_gamma   90.00
#
_symmetry.space_group_name_H-M   'P 1'
#
loop_
_entity.id
_entity.type
_entity.pdbx_description
1 polymer ?
#
loop_
_entity_poly.entity_id
_entity_poly.type
_entity_poly.pdbx_seq_one_letter_code
_entity_poly.pdbx_strand_id
1 'polypeptide(L)'
;MPIETMPQVESQLPRLSAIEKANLLFSTEIKRKLKEALPNASELPLVYIGSGGDLLTALLVSGSNRIVLVDSHPFLAKDGMKDDRSETYSTVEEMRAAVDPNTERIGVLTLWQSVRPAVQMIAHLEKIGVPPENIEINVQGAGADLNIRLGSEVTVVHFRAGRIDSLQELQSLLDELSIQGDYGLLAKGGAASAIQTIVAEAEGREGAGPKYFVVDDPRQEALQTLSTEEEEKMYPGYSLIENKSKEDTAWGYSWGEEPNSKTAMQETEFDYQTRAVIGILKQTAV
;
A
#
# COMPACT_ATOMS: atom_id res chain seq x y z
N MET A 1 -18.11 -6.91 15.41
CA MET A 1 -16.91 -7.27 16.20
C MET A 1 -16.02 -6.03 16.27
N PRO A 2 -15.26 -5.79 17.35
CA PRO A 2 -14.34 -4.66 17.40
C PRO A 2 -13.28 -4.80 16.29
N ILE A 3 -12.97 -3.69 15.65
CA ILE A 3 -11.95 -3.57 14.60
C ILE A 3 -10.60 -3.70 15.30
N GLU A 4 -9.77 -4.67 14.92
CA GLU A 4 -8.43 -4.86 15.49
C GLU A 4 -7.48 -3.82 14.88
N THR A 5 -7.63 -2.56 15.32
CA THR A 5 -6.75 -1.46 14.96
C THR A 5 -5.48 -1.50 15.80
N MET A 6 -4.39 -0.93 15.28
CA MET A 6 -3.22 -0.68 16.12
C MET A 6 -3.66 0.22 17.30
N PRO A 7 -3.30 -0.09 18.56
CA PRO A 7 -3.75 0.67 19.72
C PRO A 7 -3.48 2.18 19.61
N GLN A 8 -2.41 2.56 18.93
CA GLN A 8 -2.05 3.96 18.69
C GLN A 8 -3.02 4.67 17.73
N VAL A 9 -3.58 3.94 16.76
CA VAL A 9 -4.60 4.45 15.82
C VAL A 9 -5.92 4.74 16.53
N GLU A 10 -6.32 3.90 17.49
CA GLU A 10 -7.56 4.09 18.26
C GLU A 10 -7.59 5.43 18.97
N SER A 11 -6.45 5.85 19.51
CA SER A 11 -6.29 7.14 20.19
C SER A 11 -6.44 8.35 19.25
N GLN A 12 -6.18 8.16 17.94
CA GLN A 12 -6.25 9.21 16.92
C GLN A 12 -7.58 9.21 16.16
N LEU A 13 -8.43 8.18 16.29
CA LEU A 13 -9.72 8.06 15.61
C LEU A 13 -10.57 9.35 15.64
N PRO A 14 -10.70 10.11 16.74
CA PRO A 14 -11.50 11.32 16.75
C PRO A 14 -10.95 12.43 15.83
N ARG A 15 -9.64 12.43 15.58
CA ARG A 15 -8.91 13.45 14.80
C ARG A 15 -8.85 13.14 13.31
N LEU A 16 -9.13 11.89 12.93
CA LEU A 16 -9.16 11.48 11.53
C LEU A 16 -10.37 12.10 10.80
N SER A 17 -10.15 12.52 9.55
CA SER A 17 -11.21 12.91 8.61
C SER A 17 -12.14 11.73 8.29
N ALA A 18 -13.27 12.01 7.64
CA ALA A 18 -14.20 10.96 7.21
C ALA A 18 -13.53 9.95 6.26
N ILE A 19 -12.69 10.43 5.34
CA ILE A 19 -11.96 9.59 4.36
C ILE A 19 -10.92 8.74 5.07
N GLU A 20 -10.18 9.33 6.01
CA GLU A 20 -9.16 8.61 6.79
C GLU A 20 -9.78 7.48 7.61
N LYS A 21 -10.96 7.72 8.18
CA LYS A 21 -11.75 6.69 8.87
C LYS A 21 -12.21 5.60 7.90
N ALA A 22 -12.67 5.95 6.71
CA ALA A 22 -13.09 4.98 5.71
C ALA A 22 -11.92 4.08 5.26
N ASN A 23 -10.75 4.66 4.97
CA ASN A 23 -9.54 3.90 4.60
C ASN A 23 -9.07 2.97 5.72
N LEU A 24 -9.14 3.43 6.98
CA LEU A 24 -8.82 2.61 8.13
C LEU A 24 -9.78 1.42 8.29
N LEU A 25 -11.08 1.67 8.17
CA LEU A 25 -12.11 0.62 8.23
C LEU A 25 -11.90 -0.41 7.12
N PHE A 26 -11.66 0.07 5.90
CA PHE A 26 -11.44 -0.78 4.74
C PHE A 26 -10.16 -1.62 4.87
N SER A 27 -9.03 -0.99 5.22
CA SER A 27 -7.74 -1.68 5.42
C SER A 27 -7.83 -2.74 6.52
N THR A 28 -8.56 -2.43 7.60
CA THR A 28 -8.73 -3.41 8.69
C THR A 28 -9.64 -4.57 8.28
N GLU A 29 -10.64 -4.32 7.45
CA GLU A 29 -11.48 -5.39 6.89
C GLU A 29 -10.68 -6.31 5.95
N ILE A 30 -9.77 -5.76 5.13
CA ILE A 30 -8.82 -6.55 4.34
C ILE A 30 -7.97 -7.43 5.27
N LYS A 31 -7.35 -6.83 6.30
CA LYS A 31 -6.54 -7.57 7.28
C LYS A 31 -7.34 -8.70 7.94
N ARG A 32 -8.59 -8.43 8.35
CA ARG A 32 -9.47 -9.43 8.96
C ARG A 32 -9.71 -10.61 8.02
N LYS A 33 -10.12 -10.34 6.78
CA LYS A 33 -10.36 -11.37 5.76
C LYS A 33 -9.09 -12.18 5.45
N LEU A 34 -7.94 -11.51 5.36
CA LEU A 34 -6.66 -12.17 5.14
C LEU A 34 -6.28 -13.09 6.31
N LYS A 35 -6.42 -12.62 7.56
CA LYS A 35 -6.15 -13.41 8.77
C LYS A 35 -7.07 -14.62 8.91
N GLU A 36 -8.33 -14.51 8.48
CA GLU A 36 -9.29 -15.62 8.48
C GLU A 36 -8.91 -16.72 7.49
N ALA A 37 -8.38 -16.36 6.32
CA ALA A 37 -8.00 -17.33 5.29
C ALA A 37 -6.54 -17.82 5.41
N LEU A 38 -5.66 -16.99 5.95
CA LEU A 38 -4.23 -17.26 6.13
C LEU A 38 -3.79 -16.72 7.51
N PRO A 39 -3.94 -17.52 8.59
CA PRO A 39 -3.68 -17.05 9.97
C PRO A 39 -2.28 -16.53 10.24
N ASN A 40 -1.28 -17.00 9.48
CA ASN A 40 0.12 -16.58 9.59
C ASN A 40 0.49 -15.44 8.61
N ALA A 41 -0.48 -14.79 7.96
CA ALA A 41 -0.20 -13.72 6.99
C ALA A 41 0.63 -12.57 7.59
N SER A 42 0.43 -12.24 8.87
CA SER A 42 1.19 -11.20 9.58
C SER A 42 2.64 -11.58 9.87
N GLU A 43 3.01 -12.84 9.74
CA GLU A 43 4.40 -13.30 9.92
C GLU A 43 5.20 -13.21 8.61
N LEU A 44 4.51 -13.04 7.47
CA LEU A 44 5.12 -12.96 6.15
C LEU A 44 5.61 -11.52 5.89
N PRO A 45 6.79 -11.34 5.26
CA PRO A 45 7.17 -10.05 4.68
C PRO A 45 6.11 -9.58 3.67
N LEU A 46 5.74 -8.30 3.72
CA LEU A 46 4.85 -7.69 2.73
C LEU A 46 5.68 -6.86 1.74
N VAL A 47 5.49 -7.09 0.44
CA VAL A 47 5.92 -6.16 -0.60
C VAL A 47 4.72 -5.35 -1.08
N TYR A 48 4.79 -4.04 -0.90
CA TYR A 48 3.82 -3.07 -1.38
C TYR A 48 4.32 -2.43 -2.67
N ILE A 49 3.52 -2.53 -3.73
CA ILE A 49 3.80 -1.90 -5.04
C ILE A 49 2.77 -0.79 -5.22
N GLY A 50 3.20 0.47 -5.14
CA GLY A 50 2.26 1.58 -5.13
C GLY A 50 2.78 2.87 -5.72
N SER A 51 1.85 3.80 -5.87
CA SER A 51 2.06 5.17 -6.31
C SER A 51 1.77 6.10 -5.14
N GLY A 52 2.80 6.70 -4.56
CA GLY A 52 2.67 7.69 -3.49
C GLY A 52 3.02 7.20 -2.08
N GLY A 53 3.90 6.20 -1.95
CA GLY A 53 4.53 5.85 -0.67
C GLY A 53 3.56 5.57 0.48
N ASP A 54 2.40 4.96 0.20
CA ASP A 54 1.36 4.71 1.19
C ASP A 54 1.78 3.65 2.21
N LEU A 55 2.53 4.11 3.20
CA LEU A 55 2.95 3.32 4.34
C LEU A 55 1.76 2.91 5.22
N LEU A 56 0.71 3.73 5.30
CA LEU A 56 -0.37 3.48 6.26
C LEU A 56 -1.14 2.22 5.89
N THR A 57 -1.56 2.10 4.63
CA THR A 57 -2.29 0.92 4.15
C THR A 57 -1.45 -0.35 4.35
N ALA A 58 -0.16 -0.32 4.03
CA ALA A 58 0.74 -1.45 4.24
C ALA A 58 0.83 -1.86 5.72
N LEU A 59 1.00 -0.89 6.63
CA LEU A 59 1.03 -1.14 8.08
C LEU A 59 -0.28 -1.72 8.60
N LEU A 60 -1.42 -1.19 8.15
CA LEU A 60 -2.75 -1.61 8.60
C LEU A 60 -3.15 -2.98 8.06
N VAL A 61 -2.80 -3.30 6.81
CA VAL A 61 -3.19 -4.57 6.17
C VAL A 61 -2.29 -5.72 6.60
N SER A 62 -0.97 -5.54 6.56
CA SER A 62 -0.03 -6.65 6.77
C SER A 62 0.07 -7.06 8.24
N GLY A 63 0.25 -6.10 9.15
CA GLY A 63 0.67 -6.42 10.51
C GLY A 63 2.04 -7.11 10.61
N SER A 64 2.83 -7.12 9.53
CA SER A 64 4.18 -7.67 9.50
C SER A 64 5.20 -6.69 10.07
N ASN A 65 6.24 -7.25 10.66
CA ASN A 65 7.42 -6.51 11.10
C ASN A 65 8.42 -6.24 9.96
N ARG A 66 8.14 -6.70 8.73
CA ARG A 66 8.97 -6.46 7.55
C ARG A 66 8.11 -6.06 6.36
N ILE A 67 8.26 -4.81 5.94
CA ILE A 67 7.53 -4.23 4.81
C ILE A 67 8.55 -3.72 3.79
N VAL A 68 8.33 -3.99 2.52
CA VAL A 68 9.07 -3.39 1.41
C VAL A 68 8.10 -2.49 0.67
N LEU A 69 8.34 -1.18 0.65
CA LEU A 69 7.57 -0.22 -0.12
C LEU A 69 8.33 0.10 -1.40
N VAL A 70 7.72 -0.23 -2.53
CA VAL A 70 8.24 0.09 -3.86
C VAL A 70 7.44 1.26 -4.42
N ASP A 71 8.13 2.36 -4.74
CA ASP A 71 7.56 3.52 -5.41
C ASP A 71 8.39 3.90 -6.63
N SER A 72 7.72 4.41 -7.66
CA SER A 72 8.38 4.94 -8.84
C SER A 72 9.13 6.27 -8.64
N HIS A 73 9.03 6.88 -7.45
CA HIS A 73 9.70 8.13 -7.08
C HIS A 73 10.84 7.88 -6.07
N PRO A 74 11.97 8.60 -6.17
CA PRO A 74 12.99 8.61 -5.14
C PRO A 74 12.40 9.03 -3.79
N PHE A 75 12.74 8.31 -2.72
CA PHE A 75 12.12 8.52 -1.39
C PHE A 75 12.21 9.97 -0.90
N LEU A 76 13.37 10.61 -1.12
CA LEU A 76 13.71 11.94 -0.61
C LEU A 76 13.39 13.10 -1.57
N ALA A 77 12.89 12.85 -2.78
CA ALA A 77 12.67 13.91 -3.76
C ALA A 77 11.60 14.90 -3.27
N LYS A 78 11.92 16.21 -3.29
CA LYS A 78 11.01 17.28 -2.84
C LYS A 78 9.91 17.59 -3.85
N ASP A 79 10.23 17.47 -5.13
CA ASP A 79 9.40 17.88 -6.26
C ASP A 79 8.69 16.69 -6.93
N GLY A 80 8.87 15.48 -6.41
CA GLY A 80 8.32 14.27 -7.01
C GLY A 80 8.89 13.95 -8.40
N MET A 81 10.05 14.51 -8.77
CA MET A 81 10.70 14.16 -10.02
C MET A 81 11.49 12.84 -9.87
N LYS A 82 11.59 12.09 -10.98
CA LYS A 82 12.19 10.75 -11.01
C LYS A 82 13.67 10.74 -11.36
N ASP A 83 14.33 11.89 -11.37
CA ASP A 83 15.71 12.02 -11.83
C ASP A 83 16.64 12.55 -10.74
N ASP A 84 17.93 12.29 -10.91
CA ASP A 84 18.99 12.59 -9.93
C ASP A 84 19.24 14.09 -9.71
N ARG A 85 18.46 14.98 -10.36
CA ARG A 85 18.59 16.44 -10.25
C ARG A 85 17.57 17.04 -9.30
N SER A 86 16.65 16.25 -8.75
CA SER A 86 15.71 16.69 -7.72
C SER A 86 16.44 17.20 -6.48
N GLU A 87 15.96 18.32 -5.94
CA GLU A 87 16.29 18.67 -4.57
C GLU A 87 15.76 17.59 -3.62
N THR A 88 16.55 17.24 -2.61
CA THR A 88 16.20 16.20 -1.62
C THR A 88 16.03 16.77 -0.22
N TYR A 89 15.14 16.16 0.56
CA TYR A 89 15.07 16.43 1.99
C TYR A 89 16.34 15.94 2.69
N SER A 90 17.04 16.83 3.37
CA SER A 90 18.31 16.52 4.04
C SER A 90 18.11 16.03 5.48
N THR A 91 16.94 16.26 6.07
CA THR A 91 16.61 15.90 7.46
C THR A 91 15.13 15.57 7.64
N VAL A 92 14.78 14.86 8.72
CA VAL A 92 13.38 14.57 9.09
C VAL A 92 12.64 15.86 9.48
N GLU A 93 13.33 16.79 10.13
CA GLU A 93 12.80 18.09 10.49
C GLU A 93 12.35 18.89 9.27
N GLU A 94 13.13 18.82 8.18
CA GLU A 94 12.79 19.45 6.91
C GLU A 94 11.58 18.77 6.25
N MET A 95 11.53 17.44 6.23
CA MET A 95 10.36 16.69 5.73
C MET A 95 9.09 17.10 6.48
N ARG A 96 9.19 17.21 7.81
CA ARG A 96 8.08 17.58 8.68
C ARG A 96 7.61 19.01 8.46
N ALA A 97 8.53 19.96 8.32
CA ALA A 97 8.20 21.34 8.01
C ALA A 97 7.47 21.49 6.66
N ALA A 98 7.64 20.52 5.76
CA ALA A 98 6.99 20.47 4.45
C ALA A 98 5.64 19.73 4.45
N VAL A 99 5.24 19.10 5.56
CA VAL A 99 3.89 18.53 5.74
C VAL A 99 2.91 19.69 5.78
N ASP A 100 2.06 19.80 4.76
CA ASP A 100 0.89 20.67 4.79
C ASP A 100 -0.34 19.83 5.18
N PRO A 101 -0.92 20.05 6.37
CA PRO A 101 -2.07 19.30 6.85
C PRO A 101 -3.29 19.34 5.92
N ASN A 102 -3.37 20.33 5.02
CA ASN A 102 -4.51 20.51 4.12
C ASN A 102 -4.34 19.76 2.78
N THR A 103 -3.12 19.36 2.42
CA THR A 103 -2.80 18.75 1.13
C THR A 103 -2.20 17.35 1.25
N GLU A 104 -1.55 17.02 2.36
CA GLU A 104 -1.02 15.68 2.64
C GLU A 104 -2.12 14.77 3.21
N ARG A 105 -2.93 14.27 2.28
CA ARG A 105 -4.10 13.43 2.55
C ARG A 105 -3.68 11.96 2.66
N ILE A 106 -4.17 11.24 3.67
CA ILE A 106 -3.94 9.80 3.77
C ILE A 106 -4.52 9.12 2.55
N GLY A 107 -3.67 8.51 1.73
CA GLY A 107 -4.13 7.61 0.68
C GLY A 107 -5.13 8.25 -0.30
N VAL A 108 -5.19 9.59 -0.41
CA VAL A 108 -6.05 10.30 -1.38
C VAL A 108 -5.15 10.96 -2.41
N LEU A 109 -5.38 10.64 -3.68
CA LEU A 109 -5.02 11.43 -4.87
C LEU A 109 -3.88 12.42 -4.63
N THR A 110 -2.66 11.89 -4.52
CA THR A 110 -1.49 12.74 -4.78
C THR A 110 -1.34 12.75 -6.29
N LEU A 111 -1.61 13.91 -6.90
CA LEU A 111 -1.35 14.12 -8.32
C LEU A 111 0.07 13.61 -8.61
N TRP A 112 0.27 12.85 -9.69
CA TRP A 112 1.57 12.22 -10.00
C TRP A 112 2.74 13.21 -9.95
N GLN A 113 2.48 14.48 -10.25
CA GLN A 113 3.47 15.57 -10.28
C GLN A 113 3.75 16.19 -8.90
N SER A 114 3.17 15.66 -7.82
CA SER A 114 3.29 16.20 -6.45
C SER A 114 3.58 15.11 -5.42
N VAL A 115 3.98 13.91 -5.85
CA VAL A 115 4.26 12.79 -4.94
C VAL A 115 5.53 13.06 -4.15
N ARG A 116 5.42 13.10 -2.82
CA ARG A 116 6.52 13.37 -1.87
C ARG A 116 6.58 12.24 -0.82
N PRO A 117 7.16 11.08 -1.15
CA PRO A 117 7.00 9.87 -0.34
C PRO A 117 7.45 10.02 1.11
N ALA A 118 8.58 10.69 1.35
CA ALA A 118 9.06 10.97 2.70
C ALA A 118 8.07 11.82 3.53
N VAL A 119 7.46 12.85 2.92
CA VAL A 119 6.48 13.73 3.60
C VAL A 119 5.20 12.95 3.92
N GLN A 120 4.70 12.18 2.95
CA GLN A 120 3.51 11.34 3.11
C GLN A 120 3.71 10.30 4.22
N MET A 121 4.86 9.65 4.23
CA MET A 121 5.23 8.69 5.26
C MET A 121 5.27 9.33 6.66
N ILE A 122 5.88 10.51 6.82
CA ILE A 122 5.88 11.23 8.12
C ILE A 122 4.44 11.58 8.53
N ALA A 123 3.64 12.11 7.62
CA ALA A 123 2.25 12.45 7.89
C ALA A 123 1.42 11.21 8.30
N HIS A 124 1.64 10.06 7.67
CA HIS A 124 0.99 8.79 8.02
C HIS A 124 1.39 8.33 9.43
N LEU A 125 2.67 8.43 9.77
CA LEU A 125 3.18 8.04 11.09
C LEU A 125 2.64 8.93 12.22
N GLU A 126 2.61 10.25 12.01
CA GLU A 126 2.01 11.18 12.99
C GLU A 126 0.52 10.86 13.21
N LYS A 127 -0.23 10.55 12.13
CA LYS A 127 -1.67 10.23 12.20
C LYS A 127 -1.99 8.93 12.91
N ILE A 128 -1.04 8.00 13.00
CA ILE A 128 -1.18 6.79 13.82
C ILE A 128 -0.51 6.93 15.19
N GLY A 129 -0.12 8.14 15.59
CA GLY A 129 0.45 8.41 16.91
C GLY A 129 1.88 7.93 17.09
N VAL A 130 2.64 7.77 16.00
CA VAL A 130 4.07 7.45 16.03
C VAL A 130 4.85 8.75 16.02
N PRO A 131 5.53 9.11 17.12
CA PRO A 131 6.32 10.32 17.17
C PRO A 131 7.67 10.14 16.47
N PRO A 132 8.32 11.22 16.00
CA PRO A 132 9.57 11.15 15.24
C PRO A 132 10.71 10.40 15.93
N GLU A 133 10.82 10.50 17.26
CA GLU A 133 11.83 9.81 18.06
C GLU A 133 11.70 8.27 18.03
N ASN A 134 10.57 7.75 17.56
CA ASN A 134 10.35 6.32 17.35
C ASN A 134 10.68 5.86 15.93
N ILE A 135 11.23 6.74 15.10
CA ILE A 135 11.58 6.47 13.71
C ILE A 135 13.09 6.65 13.55
N GLU A 136 13.78 5.57 13.20
CA GLU A 136 15.15 5.62 12.72
C GLU A 136 15.13 5.50 11.20
N ILE A 137 15.84 6.38 10.49
CA ILE A 137 15.91 6.40 9.02
C ILE A 137 17.36 6.30 8.59
N ASN A 138 17.66 5.30 7.77
CA ASN A 138 18.95 5.14 7.11
C ASN A 138 18.76 5.26 5.59
N VAL A 139 19.27 6.34 5.02
CA VAL A 139 19.14 6.63 3.58
C VAL A 139 20.25 5.94 2.80
N GLN A 140 19.88 5.25 1.71
CA GLN A 140 20.82 4.57 0.82
C GLN A 140 20.47 4.87 -0.64
N GLY A 141 21.21 5.78 -1.27
CA GLY A 141 20.94 6.20 -2.65
C GLY A 141 19.52 6.78 -2.79
N ALA A 142 18.73 6.25 -3.72
CA ALA A 142 17.34 6.65 -3.93
C ALA A 142 16.34 5.98 -2.97
N GLY A 143 16.78 5.02 -2.16
CA GLY A 143 15.98 4.29 -1.17
C GLY A 143 16.29 4.68 0.27
N ALA A 144 15.57 4.06 1.19
CA ALA A 144 15.79 4.20 2.63
C ALA A 144 15.36 2.94 3.37
N ASP A 145 16.00 2.66 4.50
CA ASP A 145 15.55 1.67 5.47
C ASP A 145 15.08 2.39 6.73
N LEU A 146 13.94 1.97 7.27
CA LEU A 146 13.34 2.58 8.44
C LEU A 146 13.06 1.55 9.52
N ASN A 147 13.40 1.89 10.76
CA ASN A 147 12.97 1.15 11.94
C ASN A 147 11.90 1.98 12.65
N ILE A 148 10.66 1.48 12.66
CA ILE A 148 9.50 2.16 13.25
C ILE A 148 9.11 1.41 14.52
N ARG A 149 9.24 2.06 15.67
CA ARG A 149 8.84 1.47 16.96
C ARG A 149 7.35 1.67 17.19
N LEU A 150 6.61 0.55 17.14
CA LEU A 150 5.17 0.48 17.36
C LEU A 150 4.88 -0.25 18.66
N GLY A 151 4.96 0.48 19.78
CA GLY A 151 4.84 -0.14 21.11
C GLY A 151 6.09 -0.97 21.43
N SER A 152 5.92 -2.27 21.69
CA SER A 152 7.03 -3.20 21.96
C SER A 152 7.66 -3.79 20.69
N GLU A 153 7.02 -3.62 19.54
CA GLU A 153 7.47 -4.18 18.27
C GLU A 153 8.23 -3.13 17.44
N VAL A 154 9.13 -3.62 16.58
CA VAL A 154 9.85 -2.79 15.62
C VAL A 154 9.51 -3.31 14.23
N THR A 155 8.85 -2.46 13.44
CA THR A 155 8.59 -2.73 12.03
C THR A 155 9.72 -2.14 11.21
N VAL A 156 10.36 -2.99 10.42
CA VAL A 156 11.37 -2.61 9.45
C VAL A 156 10.69 -2.33 8.12
N VAL A 157 10.90 -1.14 7.57
CA VAL A 157 10.36 -0.71 6.28
C VAL A 157 11.50 -0.41 5.32
N HIS A 158 11.54 -1.11 4.20
CA HIS A 158 12.49 -0.86 3.12
C HIS A 158 11.81 -0.05 2.02
N PHE A 159 12.15 1.22 1.90
CA PHE A 159 11.72 2.07 0.80
C PHE A 159 12.67 1.90 -0.39
N ARG A 160 12.13 1.54 -1.56
CA ARG A 160 12.91 1.32 -2.78
C ARG A 160 12.29 2.07 -3.94
N ALA A 161 13.14 2.83 -4.64
CA ALA A 161 12.76 3.56 -5.83
C ALA A 161 12.87 2.63 -7.06
N GLY A 162 11.80 2.54 -7.84
CA GLY A 162 11.76 1.72 -9.03
C GLY A 162 10.33 1.28 -9.39
N ARG A 163 10.21 0.66 -10.55
CA ARG A 163 9.04 -0.16 -10.88
C ARG A 163 9.40 -1.62 -10.67
N ILE A 164 8.44 -2.39 -10.19
CA ILE A 164 8.50 -3.85 -10.15
C ILE A 164 7.31 -4.30 -10.97
N ASP A 165 7.57 -4.68 -12.23
CA ASP A 165 6.54 -5.05 -13.19
C ASP A 165 6.64 -6.55 -13.57
N SER A 166 7.64 -7.26 -13.06
CA SER A 166 7.91 -8.68 -13.34
C SER A 166 8.36 -9.48 -12.11
N LEU A 167 8.27 -10.80 -12.19
CA LEU A 167 8.75 -11.72 -11.15
C LEU A 167 10.27 -11.66 -10.98
N GLN A 168 11.02 -11.49 -12.07
CA GLN A 168 12.48 -11.41 -12.02
C GLN A 168 12.96 -10.17 -11.25
N GLU A 169 12.34 -9.02 -11.48
CA GLU A 169 12.66 -7.78 -10.77
C GLU A 169 12.31 -7.92 -9.29
N LEU A 170 11.16 -8.51 -8.97
CA LEU A 170 10.77 -8.79 -7.59
C LEU A 170 11.78 -9.71 -6.89
N GLN A 171 12.20 -10.80 -7.55
CA GLN A 171 13.20 -11.72 -6.99
C GLN A 171 14.55 -11.03 -6.75
N SER A 172 14.99 -10.20 -7.70
CA SER A 172 16.23 -9.43 -7.56
C SER A 172 16.17 -8.50 -6.35
N LEU A 173 15.03 -7.86 -6.12
CA LEU A 173 14.80 -7.00 -4.96
C LEU A 173 14.78 -7.81 -3.64
N LEU A 174 14.08 -8.94 -3.61
CA LEU A 174 14.05 -9.80 -2.41
C LEU A 174 15.44 -10.33 -2.07
N ASP A 175 16.24 -10.70 -3.08
CA ASP A 175 17.63 -11.14 -2.92
C ASP A 175 18.54 -10.00 -2.41
N GLU A 176 18.41 -8.78 -2.96
CA GLU A 176 19.11 -7.58 -2.48
C GLU A 176 18.86 -7.37 -0.98
N LEU A 177 17.61 -7.53 -0.54
CA LEU A 177 17.19 -7.34 0.84
C LEU A 177 17.42 -8.57 1.73
N SER A 178 17.98 -9.65 1.17
CA SER A 178 18.15 -10.94 1.87
C SER A 178 16.84 -11.48 2.47
N ILE A 179 15.70 -11.22 1.81
CA ILE A 179 14.39 -11.72 2.18
C ILE A 179 14.20 -13.09 1.53
N GLN A 180 14.25 -14.15 2.35
CA GLN A 180 14.06 -15.52 1.90
C GLN A 180 12.71 -16.07 2.35
N GLY A 181 12.13 -16.94 1.52
CA GLY A 181 10.90 -17.67 1.84
C GLY A 181 9.63 -17.00 1.36
N ASP A 182 8.53 -17.35 2.03
CA ASP A 182 7.18 -16.95 1.67
C ASP A 182 6.94 -15.45 1.91
N TYR A 183 6.20 -14.79 1.01
CA TYR A 183 5.88 -13.37 1.11
C TYR A 183 4.45 -13.08 0.64
N GLY A 184 3.95 -11.89 0.99
CA GLY A 184 2.71 -11.32 0.47
C GLY A 184 2.95 -10.15 -0.47
N LEU A 185 2.00 -9.90 -1.39
CA LEU A 185 1.96 -8.70 -2.21
C LEU A 185 0.77 -7.81 -1.85
N LEU A 186 0.93 -6.50 -1.93
CA LEU A 186 -0.17 -5.54 -1.93
C LEU A 186 0.07 -4.49 -2.99
N ALA A 187 -0.93 -4.18 -3.81
CA ALA A 187 -0.87 -3.09 -4.76
C ALA A 187 -2.11 -2.23 -4.68
N LYS A 188 -1.94 -0.95 -5.00
CA LYS A 188 -3.04 -0.03 -5.29
C LYS A 188 -3.39 -0.09 -6.77
N GLY A 189 -4.60 0.32 -7.17
CA GLY A 189 -5.16 0.07 -8.50
C GLY A 189 -4.26 0.43 -9.69
N GLY A 190 -3.44 1.47 -9.58
CA GLY A 190 -2.47 1.84 -10.62
C GLY A 190 -1.28 0.86 -10.80
N ALA A 191 -1.13 -0.11 -9.91
CA ALA A 191 -0.09 -1.14 -9.91
C ALA A 191 -0.69 -2.57 -9.90
N ALA A 192 -2.00 -2.72 -10.12
CA ALA A 192 -2.68 -4.01 -10.18
C ALA A 192 -2.10 -4.94 -11.27
N SER A 193 -1.70 -4.37 -12.41
CA SER A 193 -1.09 -5.11 -13.52
C SER A 193 0.23 -5.77 -13.14
N ALA A 194 1.02 -5.16 -12.25
CA ALA A 194 2.26 -5.77 -11.76
C ALA A 194 1.99 -7.07 -11.00
N ILE A 195 0.98 -7.07 -10.11
CA ILE A 195 0.58 -8.30 -9.40
C ILE A 195 0.14 -9.37 -10.40
N GLN A 196 -0.64 -9.00 -11.41
CA GLN A 196 -1.06 -9.95 -12.44
C GLN A 196 0.14 -10.56 -13.17
N THR A 197 1.09 -9.74 -13.63
CA THR A 197 2.29 -10.24 -14.32
C THR A 197 3.10 -11.16 -13.42
N ILE A 198 3.38 -10.74 -12.17
CA ILE A 198 4.15 -11.52 -11.21
C ILE A 198 3.47 -12.87 -10.92
N VAL A 199 2.15 -12.87 -10.69
CA VAL A 199 1.39 -14.09 -10.44
C VAL A 199 1.46 -15.01 -11.64
N ALA A 200 1.20 -14.50 -12.85
CA ALA A 200 1.24 -15.29 -14.08
C ALA A 200 2.62 -15.89 -14.36
N GLU A 201 3.69 -15.13 -14.14
CA GLU A 201 5.07 -15.61 -14.33
C GLU A 201 5.50 -16.64 -13.28
N ALA A 202 4.90 -16.60 -12.08
CA ALA A 202 5.13 -17.56 -11.02
C ALA A 202 4.38 -18.89 -11.23
N GLU A 203 3.37 -18.93 -12.11
CA GLU A 203 2.62 -20.16 -12.37
C GLU A 203 3.54 -21.27 -12.91
N GLY A 204 3.46 -22.44 -12.29
CA GLY A 204 4.31 -23.59 -12.63
C GLY A 204 5.75 -23.50 -12.09
N ARG A 205 6.10 -22.47 -11.32
CA ARG A 205 7.39 -22.35 -10.62
C ARG A 205 7.19 -22.56 -9.13
N GLU A 206 7.56 -23.74 -8.65
CA GLU A 206 7.42 -24.10 -7.23
C GLU A 206 8.14 -23.08 -6.33
N GLY A 207 7.41 -22.53 -5.37
CA GLY A 207 7.95 -21.56 -4.40
C GLY A 207 8.21 -20.15 -4.92
N ALA A 208 7.88 -19.83 -6.18
CA ALA A 208 8.20 -18.52 -6.77
C ALA A 208 7.09 -17.46 -6.65
N GLY A 209 5.87 -17.85 -6.27
CA GLY A 209 4.72 -16.95 -6.18
C GLY A 209 4.43 -16.48 -4.75
N PRO A 210 3.73 -15.35 -4.58
CA PRO A 210 3.30 -14.90 -3.27
C PRO A 210 2.30 -15.88 -2.61
N LYS A 211 2.31 -15.95 -1.28
CA LYS A 211 1.27 -16.70 -0.56
C LYS A 211 -0.09 -16.04 -0.61
N TYR A 212 -0.09 -14.72 -0.67
CA TYR A 212 -1.29 -13.94 -0.88
C TYR A 212 -0.97 -12.66 -1.64
N PHE A 213 -1.97 -12.14 -2.32
CA PHE A 213 -1.92 -10.80 -2.85
C PHE A 213 -3.18 -10.02 -2.49
N VAL A 214 -3.05 -8.70 -2.40
CA VAL A 214 -4.17 -7.77 -2.26
C VAL A 214 -4.06 -6.73 -3.37
N VAL A 215 -5.08 -6.64 -4.21
CA VAL A 215 -5.25 -5.53 -5.15
C VAL A 215 -6.33 -4.62 -4.60
N ASP A 216 -5.91 -3.51 -4.00
CA ASP A 216 -6.80 -2.39 -3.66
C ASP A 216 -7.17 -1.65 -4.94
N ASP A 217 -8.47 -1.49 -5.17
CA ASP A 217 -9.02 -0.88 -6.37
C ASP A 217 -8.59 -1.59 -7.68
N PRO A 218 -9.03 -2.84 -7.92
CA PRO A 218 -8.57 -3.69 -9.02
C PRO A 218 -9.07 -3.26 -10.40
N ARG A 219 -9.62 -2.05 -10.54
CA ARG A 219 -10.05 -1.55 -11.86
C ARG A 219 -8.83 -1.41 -12.75
N GLN A 220 -8.93 -2.00 -13.93
CA GLN A 220 -7.90 -1.88 -14.95
C GLN A 220 -7.86 -0.45 -15.53
N GLU A 221 -6.87 -0.16 -16.37
CA GLU A 221 -6.72 1.13 -17.09
C GLU A 221 -8.03 1.59 -17.79
N ALA A 222 -8.93 0.66 -18.12
CA ALA A 222 -10.24 0.93 -18.70
C ALA A 222 -11.34 1.33 -17.69
N LEU A 223 -11.03 1.51 -16.40
CA LEU A 223 -11.96 1.80 -15.30
C LEU A 223 -13.09 0.77 -15.13
N GLN A 224 -12.99 -0.41 -15.76
CA GLN A 224 -13.99 -1.45 -15.69
C GLN A 224 -13.77 -2.34 -14.46
N THR A 225 -14.85 -2.57 -13.71
CA THR A 225 -14.89 -3.61 -12.68
C THR A 225 -15.10 -4.96 -13.35
N LEU A 226 -14.20 -5.91 -13.10
CA LEU A 226 -14.33 -7.29 -13.57
C LEU A 226 -15.34 -8.06 -12.71
N SER A 227 -16.03 -9.01 -13.32
CA SER A 227 -16.83 -10.00 -12.60
C SER A 227 -15.91 -10.98 -11.83
N THR A 228 -16.46 -11.62 -10.79
CA THR A 228 -15.73 -12.63 -10.03
C THR A 228 -15.17 -13.75 -10.92
N GLU A 229 -15.94 -14.20 -11.92
CA GLU A 229 -15.48 -15.23 -12.87
C GLU A 229 -14.31 -14.76 -13.74
N GLU A 230 -14.28 -13.48 -14.14
CA GLU A 230 -13.18 -12.90 -14.90
C GLU A 230 -11.92 -12.80 -14.05
N GLU A 231 -12.05 -12.44 -12.77
CA GLU A 231 -10.93 -12.37 -11.84
C GLU A 231 -10.37 -13.76 -11.52
N GLU A 232 -11.24 -14.74 -11.29
CA GLU A 232 -10.81 -16.13 -11.06
C GLU A 232 -10.05 -16.69 -12.26
N LYS A 233 -10.42 -16.28 -13.49
CA LYS A 233 -9.67 -16.62 -14.71
C LYS A 233 -8.31 -15.94 -14.78
N MET A 234 -8.16 -14.74 -14.21
CA MET A 234 -6.88 -14.04 -14.16
C MET A 234 -5.91 -14.64 -13.15
N TYR A 235 -6.42 -15.29 -12.10
CA TYR A 235 -5.61 -15.83 -11.01
C TYR A 235 -5.93 -17.30 -10.72
N PRO A 236 -5.75 -18.23 -11.69
CA PRO A 236 -6.21 -19.61 -11.54
C PRO A 236 -5.49 -20.36 -10.40
N GLY A 237 -4.26 -19.97 -10.04
CA GLY A 237 -3.52 -20.50 -8.88
C GLY A 237 -4.05 -20.05 -7.51
N TYR A 238 -5.00 -19.13 -7.43
CA TYR A 238 -5.44 -18.49 -6.19
C TYR A 238 -6.93 -18.70 -5.92
N SER A 239 -7.27 -18.80 -4.64
CA SER A 239 -8.64 -18.67 -4.15
C SER A 239 -8.91 -17.20 -3.88
N LEU A 240 -9.90 -16.62 -4.57
CA LEU A 240 -10.22 -15.21 -4.44
C LEU A 240 -11.23 -14.98 -3.33
N ILE A 241 -10.94 -14.01 -2.48
CA ILE A 241 -11.81 -13.50 -1.43
C ILE A 241 -12.09 -12.05 -1.77
N GLU A 242 -13.33 -11.76 -2.11
CA GLU A 242 -13.72 -10.40 -2.43
C GLU A 242 -14.03 -9.62 -1.15
N ASN A 243 -13.55 -8.36 -1.10
CA ASN A 243 -14.04 -7.37 -0.15
C ASN A 243 -14.81 -6.28 -0.91
N LYS A 244 -16.13 -6.25 -0.76
CA LYS A 244 -17.02 -5.24 -1.34
C LYS A 244 -17.53 -4.31 -0.25
N SER A 245 -17.27 -3.00 -0.36
CA SER A 245 -18.07 -2.00 0.37
C SER A 245 -19.32 -1.63 -0.45
N LYS A 246 -20.40 -2.40 -0.30
CA LYS A 246 -21.77 -2.14 -0.81
C LYS A 246 -22.02 -2.21 -2.34
N GLU A 247 -23.31 -2.27 -2.67
CA GLU A 247 -23.92 -2.47 -3.99
C GLU A 247 -23.40 -1.51 -5.06
N ASP A 248 -23.50 -1.96 -6.31
CA ASP A 248 -23.04 -1.32 -7.55
C ASP A 248 -23.78 0.00 -7.84
N THR A 249 -23.54 1.02 -7.00
CA THR A 249 -23.98 2.40 -7.23
C THR A 249 -22.80 3.18 -7.76
N ALA A 250 -22.83 3.41 -9.07
CA ALA A 250 -21.85 4.12 -9.87
C ALA A 250 -20.99 5.17 -9.13
N TRP A 251 -19.69 5.12 -9.42
CA TRP A 251 -18.59 6.03 -9.08
C TRP A 251 -17.87 5.80 -7.74
N GLY A 252 -16.61 5.36 -7.85
CA GLY A 252 -15.57 5.45 -6.83
C GLY A 252 -14.20 5.57 -7.50
N TYR A 253 -13.28 6.36 -6.93
CA TYR A 253 -11.82 6.34 -7.12
C TYR A 253 -11.21 6.41 -8.55
N SER A 254 -11.58 7.30 -9.48
CA SER A 254 -10.78 7.41 -10.73
C SER A 254 -9.50 8.23 -10.51
N TRP A 255 -8.37 7.63 -10.85
CA TRP A 255 -7.16 8.37 -11.20
C TRP A 255 -7.49 9.42 -12.27
N GLY A 256 -7.13 10.67 -11.99
CA GLY A 256 -7.12 11.75 -12.96
C GLY A 256 -8.23 12.77 -12.77
N GLU A 257 -8.05 13.69 -11.83
CA GLU A 257 -8.67 15.00 -11.95
C GLU A 257 -7.77 16.11 -11.40
N GLU A 258 -7.76 17.22 -12.12
CA GLU A 258 -7.02 18.44 -11.76
C GLU A 258 -7.46 18.98 -10.39
N PRO A 259 -6.57 19.66 -9.64
CA PRO A 259 -6.86 20.15 -8.29
C PRO A 259 -8.00 21.18 -8.20
N ASN A 260 -8.48 21.66 -9.35
CA ASN A 260 -9.61 22.60 -9.48
C ASN A 260 -10.87 21.96 -10.08
N SER A 261 -10.92 20.63 -10.21
CA SER A 261 -12.13 19.97 -10.70
C SER A 261 -13.28 20.15 -9.71
N LYS A 262 -14.50 20.24 -10.24
CA LYS A 262 -15.71 20.33 -9.39
C LYS A 262 -15.88 19.10 -8.51
N THR A 263 -15.34 17.97 -8.94
CA THR A 263 -15.39 16.67 -8.29
C THR A 263 -14.39 16.59 -7.13
N ALA A 264 -13.22 17.23 -7.20
CA ALA A 264 -12.35 17.43 -6.04
C ALA A 264 -13.01 18.29 -4.92
N MET A 265 -13.97 19.15 -5.27
CA MET A 265 -14.73 19.97 -4.32
C MET A 265 -15.98 19.27 -3.74
N GLN A 266 -16.32 18.06 -4.19
CA GLN A 266 -17.53 17.31 -3.79
C GLN A 266 -17.25 16.15 -2.82
N GLU A 267 -16.16 16.22 -2.03
CA GLU A 267 -15.71 15.18 -1.09
C GLU A 267 -16.76 14.69 -0.08
N THR A 268 -17.81 15.48 0.17
CA THR A 268 -18.95 15.12 1.04
C THR A 268 -20.05 14.31 0.35
N GLU A 269 -20.04 14.22 -0.99
CA GLU A 269 -21.07 13.54 -1.80
C GLU A 269 -20.54 12.28 -2.51
N PHE A 270 -19.26 11.92 -2.34
CA PHE A 270 -18.71 10.68 -2.89
C PHE A 270 -19.16 9.46 -2.08
N ASP A 271 -19.90 8.56 -2.73
CA ASP A 271 -20.04 7.18 -2.26
C ASP A 271 -18.71 6.45 -2.51
N TYR A 272 -17.89 6.35 -1.47
CA TYR A 272 -16.60 5.65 -1.55
C TYR A 272 -16.84 4.15 -1.77
N GLN A 273 -16.73 3.70 -3.02
CA GLN A 273 -16.55 2.28 -3.30
C GLN A 273 -15.09 1.92 -3.06
N THR A 274 -14.85 1.18 -1.97
CA THR A 274 -13.56 0.55 -1.69
C THR A 274 -13.72 -0.94 -1.94
N ARG A 275 -13.03 -1.43 -2.97
CA ARG A 275 -13.06 -2.83 -3.37
C ARG A 275 -11.64 -3.35 -3.38
N ALA A 276 -11.42 -4.51 -2.77
CA ALA A 276 -10.17 -5.22 -2.89
C ALA A 276 -10.41 -6.65 -3.36
N VAL A 277 -9.51 -7.11 -4.23
CA VAL A 277 -9.37 -8.53 -4.57
C VAL A 277 -8.24 -9.08 -3.71
N ILE A 278 -8.57 -10.05 -2.87
CA ILE A 278 -7.61 -10.76 -2.04
C ILE A 278 -7.44 -12.16 -2.62
N GLY A 279 -6.27 -12.47 -3.16
CA GLY A 279 -5.96 -13.83 -3.62
C GLY A 279 -5.14 -14.58 -2.58
N ILE A 280 -5.54 -15.81 -2.24
CA ILE A 280 -4.76 -16.73 -1.39
C ILE A 280 -4.28 -17.90 -2.23
N LEU A 281 -2.99 -18.19 -2.21
CA LEU A 281 -2.41 -19.28 -3.00
C LEU A 281 -3.09 -20.60 -2.63
N LYS A 282 -3.62 -21.33 -3.63
CA LYS A 282 -4.25 -22.63 -3.39
C LYS A 282 -3.20 -23.58 -2.84
N GLN A 283 -3.52 -24.25 -1.73
CA GLN A 283 -2.70 -25.36 -1.28
C GLN A 283 -2.80 -26.48 -2.31
N THR A 284 -1.66 -26.87 -2.89
CA THR A 284 -1.59 -28.10 -3.68
C THR A 284 -1.96 -29.25 -2.76
N ALA A 285 -3.03 -29.97 -3.09
CA ALA A 285 -3.37 -31.19 -2.38
C ALA A 285 -2.17 -32.15 -2.49
N VAL A 286 -1.61 -32.53 -1.33
CA VAL A 286 -0.57 -33.55 -1.21
C VAL A 286 -1.19 -34.93 -1.43
#